data_AF-A0A8B6CY66-F1
#
_entry.id   AF-A0A8B6CY66-F1
#
_cell.length_a   1.000
_cell.length_b   1.000
_cell.length_c   1.000
_cell.angle_alpha   90.00
_cell.angle_beta   90.00
_cell.angle_gamma   90.00
#
_symmetry.space_group_name_H-M   'P 1'
#
loop_
_entity.id
_entity.type
_entity.pdbx_description
1 polymer ?
#
loop_
_entity_poly.entity_id
_entity_poly.type
_entity_poly.pdbx_seq_one_letter_code
_entity_poly.pdbx_strand_id
1 'polypeptide(L)'
;MHNILLIGPFISGVDRDQFFVTQLTLHILIKVELKIQSSVRRAAAYSKLNKHVKAIEDCEKALTIDPQYSKAYGRMGIAYTALNDHESALECYRKALELDPTNQSYQNNLEIAEQKLKEEAAKAGFGLGSGGGMPMDFSQILNNPHVMDMATQMMGNPQMQQMMSNMMSGFGGPGAGAGGNPEEAVEGGAPGVPGGIGNILQIGQQMASQMQESNPELVAQLRQQMGRPPNNPDGSNDADSNTGSQQQ
;
A
#
# COMPACT_ATOMS: atom_id res chain seq x y z
N MET A 1 9.25 14.22 57.67
CA MET A 1 10.00 13.08 58.22
C MET A 1 10.17 12.04 57.12
N HIS A 2 11.27 12.08 56.39
CA HIS A 2 11.81 10.95 55.62
C HIS A 2 13.32 10.99 55.83
N ASN A 3 13.80 10.00 56.57
CA ASN A 3 15.18 9.84 57.03
C ASN A 3 16.11 9.69 55.82
N ILE A 4 16.91 10.71 55.53
CA ILE A 4 18.15 10.56 54.76
C ILE A 4 19.16 10.02 55.76
N LEU A 5 19.31 8.69 55.78
CA LEU A 5 20.32 8.01 56.57
C LEU A 5 21.70 8.39 55.99
N LEU A 6 22.44 9.20 56.74
CA LEU A 6 23.86 9.47 56.52
C LEU A 6 24.63 8.14 56.62
N ILE A 7 25.02 7.59 55.47
CA ILE A 7 25.99 6.49 55.43
C ILE A 7 27.38 7.12 55.49
N GLY A 8 27.97 7.12 56.70
CA GLY A 8 29.39 7.43 56.91
C GLY A 8 30.31 6.39 56.25
N PRO A 9 31.61 6.69 56.07
CA PRO A 9 32.48 5.91 55.20
C PRO A 9 32.93 4.63 55.91
N PHE A 10 32.25 3.52 55.63
CA PHE A 10 32.75 2.19 55.95
C PHE A 10 33.40 1.63 54.68
N ILE A 11 34.66 1.96 54.44
CA ILE A 11 35.47 1.39 53.35
C ILE A 11 36.58 0.57 53.97
N SER A 12 36.26 -0.62 54.48
CA SER A 12 37.25 -1.66 54.73
C SER A 12 37.38 -2.51 53.47
N GLY A 13 38.42 -2.27 52.67
CA GLY A 13 38.87 -3.21 51.63
C GLY A 13 38.53 -2.88 50.17
N VAL A 14 37.91 -1.74 49.85
CA VAL A 14 37.84 -1.27 48.45
C VAL A 14 39.01 -0.33 48.20
N ASP A 15 39.95 -0.74 47.35
CA ASP A 15 41.07 0.11 46.93
C ASP A 15 40.56 1.48 46.45
N ARG A 16 41.24 2.55 46.86
CA ARG A 16 40.90 3.93 46.48
C ARG A 16 40.78 4.10 44.96
N ASP A 17 41.57 3.34 44.22
CA ASP A 17 41.54 3.29 42.76
C ASP A 17 40.28 2.61 42.24
N GLN A 18 39.81 1.55 42.88
CA GLN A 18 38.54 0.88 42.55
C GLN A 18 37.33 1.81 42.81
N PHE A 19 37.37 2.60 43.89
CA PHE A 19 36.36 3.64 44.15
C PHE A 19 36.39 4.75 43.09
N PHE A 20 37.57 5.19 42.65
CA PHE A 20 37.68 6.21 41.61
C PHE A 20 37.21 5.71 40.24
N VAL A 21 37.58 4.49 39.85
CA VAL A 21 37.15 3.85 38.60
C VAL A 21 35.63 3.64 38.57
N THR A 22 35.03 3.18 39.67
CA THR A 22 33.57 3.00 39.75
C THR A 22 32.82 4.34 39.68
N GLN A 23 33.30 5.39 40.34
CA GLN A 23 32.70 6.72 40.25
C GLN A 23 32.85 7.33 38.85
N LEU A 24 34.01 7.18 38.22
CA LEU A 24 34.22 7.65 36.84
C LEU A 24 33.31 6.91 35.86
N THR A 25 33.20 5.59 36.01
CA THR A 25 32.32 4.75 35.18
C THR A 25 30.86 5.17 35.35
N LEU A 26 30.40 5.36 36.60
CA LEU A 26 29.05 5.82 36.89
C LEU A 26 28.76 7.20 36.28
N HIS A 27 29.70 8.14 36.39
CA HIS A 27 29.57 9.48 35.79
C HIS A 27 29.46 9.43 34.27
N ILE A 28 30.26 8.59 33.61
CA ILE A 28 30.20 8.39 32.16
C ILE A 28 28.84 7.80 31.76
N LEU A 29 28.39 6.74 32.45
CA LEU A 29 27.10 6.10 32.19
C LEU A 29 25.93 7.07 32.35
N ILE A 30 25.92 7.88 33.41
CA ILE A 30 24.90 8.91 33.62
C ILE A 30 24.89 9.92 32.48
N LYS A 31 26.06 10.39 32.02
CA LYS A 31 26.14 11.32 30.88
C LYS A 31 25.64 10.72 29.58
N VAL A 32 25.94 9.45 29.32
CA VAL A 32 25.48 8.72 28.14
C VAL A 32 23.94 8.58 28.17
N GLU A 33 23.38 8.14 29.29
CA GLU A 33 21.93 8.00 29.46
C GLU A 33 21.20 9.35 29.29
N LEU A 34 21.73 10.41 29.91
CA LEU A 34 21.19 11.76 29.75
C LEU A 34 21.21 12.23 28.29
N LYS A 35 22.22 11.82 27.50
CA LYS A 35 22.33 12.18 26.09
C LYS A 35 21.25 11.52 25.24
N ILE A 36 20.96 10.23 25.49
CA ILE A 36 19.87 9.49 24.84
C ILE A 36 18.53 10.17 25.15
N GLN A 37 18.24 10.35 26.43
CA GLN A 37 16.99 10.93 26.92
C GLN A 37 16.79 12.36 26.40
N SER A 38 17.84 13.18 26.39
CA SER A 38 17.81 14.54 25.86
C SER A 38 17.46 14.58 24.37
N SER A 39 18.06 13.69 23.57
CA SER A 39 17.82 13.61 22.13
C SER A 39 16.36 13.24 21.83
N VAL A 40 15.81 12.25 22.54
CA VAL A 40 14.40 11.83 22.37
C VAL A 40 13.40 12.89 22.87
N ARG A 41 13.73 13.61 23.95
CA ARG A 41 12.91 14.76 24.40
C ARG A 41 12.92 15.89 23.36
N ARG A 42 14.06 16.16 22.73
CA ARG A 42 14.19 17.15 21.66
C ARG A 42 13.42 16.72 20.41
N ALA A 43 13.50 15.45 20.03
CA ALA A 43 12.68 14.88 18.96
C ALA A 43 11.18 15.10 19.20
N ALA A 44 10.70 14.84 20.42
CA ALA A 44 9.30 15.10 20.78
C ALA A 44 8.91 16.59 20.64
N ALA A 45 9.82 17.51 20.97
CA ALA A 45 9.60 18.93 20.76
C ALA A 45 9.58 19.29 19.26
N TYR A 46 10.46 18.71 18.45
CA TYR A 46 10.46 18.91 17.01
C TYR A 46 9.19 18.39 16.34
N SER A 47 8.65 17.24 16.76
CA SER A 47 7.37 16.75 16.25
C SER A 47 6.22 17.72 16.53
N LYS A 48 6.19 18.37 17.71
CA LYS A 48 5.19 19.40 18.03
C LYS A 48 5.35 20.69 17.22
N LEU A 49 6.55 20.93 16.69
CA LEU A 49 6.87 22.07 15.82
C LEU A 49 6.74 21.74 14.33
N ASN A 50 6.14 20.59 13.98
CA ASN A 50 6.04 20.05 12.61
C ASN A 50 7.41 19.89 11.91
N LYS A 51 8.50 19.73 12.67
CA LYS A 51 9.86 19.51 12.17
C LYS A 51 10.21 18.02 12.21
N HIS A 52 9.42 17.21 11.51
CA HIS A 52 9.47 15.74 11.62
C HIS A 52 10.82 15.14 11.20
N VAL A 53 11.45 15.65 10.15
CA VAL A 53 12.79 15.18 9.71
C VAL A 53 13.84 15.36 10.82
N LYS A 54 13.85 16.51 11.49
CA LYS A 54 14.76 16.76 12.63
C LYS A 54 14.45 15.87 13.83
N ALA A 55 13.18 15.51 14.03
CA ALA A 55 12.80 14.57 15.06
C ALA A 55 13.35 13.17 14.78
N ILE A 56 13.34 12.73 13.51
CA ILE A 56 13.92 11.45 13.07
C ILE A 56 15.44 11.45 13.32
N GLU A 57 16.17 12.46 12.84
CA GLU A 57 17.63 12.56 13.04
C GLU A 57 18.04 12.48 14.52
N ASP A 58 17.24 13.07 15.42
CA ASP A 58 17.49 13.01 16.86
C ASP A 58 17.18 11.64 17.46
N CYS A 59 16.17 10.95 16.94
CA CYS A 59 15.89 9.56 17.32
C CYS A 59 17.00 8.63 16.83
N GLU A 60 17.49 8.79 15.61
CA GLU A 60 18.62 8.00 15.05
C GLU A 60 19.90 8.19 15.87
N LYS A 61 20.20 9.44 16.30
CA LYS A 61 21.32 9.71 17.21
C LYS A 61 21.16 9.00 18.55
N ALA A 62 19.94 8.95 19.10
CA ALA A 62 19.67 8.20 20.31
C ALA A 62 19.89 6.69 20.10
N LEU A 63 19.41 6.15 18.98
CA LEU A 63 19.53 4.74 18.60
C LEU A 63 20.97 4.32 18.25
N THR A 64 21.80 5.25 17.79
CA THR A 64 23.24 4.99 17.59
C THR A 64 23.96 4.72 18.92
N ILE A 65 23.46 5.30 20.01
CA ILE A 65 24.02 5.12 21.36
C ILE A 65 23.38 3.91 22.03
N ASP A 66 22.05 3.80 21.97
CA ASP A 66 21.29 2.66 22.50
C ASP A 66 20.28 2.14 21.45
N PRO A 67 20.64 1.09 20.70
CA PRO A 67 19.76 0.46 19.71
C PRO A 67 18.53 -0.23 20.31
N GLN A 68 18.46 -0.39 21.63
CA GLN A 68 17.35 -1.04 22.35
C GLN A 68 16.41 0.00 23.00
N TYR A 69 16.57 1.28 22.66
CA TYR A 69 15.75 2.34 23.24
C TYR A 69 14.36 2.46 22.58
N SER A 70 13.38 1.71 23.09
CA SER A 70 12.01 1.61 22.55
C SER A 70 11.35 2.97 22.29
N LYS A 71 11.57 3.94 23.18
CA LYS A 71 10.99 5.29 23.06
C LYS A 71 11.50 6.06 21.85
N ALA A 72 12.74 5.84 21.40
CA ALA A 72 13.24 6.48 20.18
C ALA A 72 12.50 5.93 18.96
N TYR A 73 12.37 4.60 18.83
CA TYR A 73 11.60 3.99 17.74
C TYR A 73 10.14 4.48 17.73
N GLY A 74 9.48 4.52 18.89
CA GLY A 74 8.11 5.03 18.97
C GLY A 74 7.97 6.49 18.55
N ARG A 75 8.94 7.36 18.87
CA ARG A 75 8.95 8.77 18.42
C ARG A 75 9.26 8.91 16.94
N MET A 76 10.15 8.07 16.42
CA MET A 76 10.52 8.01 15.02
C MET A 76 9.31 7.56 14.16
N GLY A 77 8.57 6.54 14.61
CA GLY A 77 7.32 6.11 13.98
C GLY A 77 6.26 7.22 13.92
N ILE A 78 6.12 8.02 14.99
CA ILE A 78 5.21 9.18 14.98
C ILE A 78 5.65 10.22 13.96
N ALA A 79 6.96 10.48 13.84
CA ALA A 79 7.48 11.42 12.88
C ALA A 79 7.28 10.94 11.43
N TYR A 80 7.53 9.66 11.13
CA TYR A 80 7.24 9.07 9.82
C TYR A 80 5.75 9.08 9.47
N THR A 81 4.88 8.77 10.44
CA THR A 81 3.41 8.84 10.27
C THR A 81 2.97 10.26 9.89
N ALA A 82 3.60 11.29 10.46
CA ALA A 82 3.31 12.69 10.14
C ALA A 82 3.86 13.14 8.78
N LEU A 83 4.84 12.41 8.23
CA LEU A 83 5.36 12.59 6.87
C LEU A 83 4.58 11.77 5.83
N ASN A 84 3.52 11.05 6.24
CA ASN A 84 2.79 10.07 5.43
C ASN A 84 3.66 8.91 4.91
N ASP A 85 4.83 8.69 5.51
CA ASP A 85 5.64 7.49 5.26
C ASP A 85 5.17 6.40 6.21
N HIS A 86 4.07 5.74 5.82
CA HIS A 86 3.44 4.72 6.65
C HIS A 86 4.25 3.43 6.71
N GLU A 87 5.01 3.08 5.67
CA GLU A 87 5.87 1.89 5.65
C GLU A 87 6.98 1.99 6.70
N SER A 88 7.76 3.08 6.68
CA SER A 88 8.82 3.32 7.67
C SER A 88 8.26 3.45 9.08
N ALA A 89 7.06 4.02 9.23
CA ALA A 89 6.39 4.12 10.52
C ALA A 89 6.06 2.74 11.11
N LEU A 90 5.58 1.80 10.29
CA LEU A 90 5.27 0.43 10.73
C LEU A 90 6.51 -0.30 11.24
N GLU A 91 7.63 -0.22 10.53
CA GLU A 91 8.88 -0.83 10.97
C GLU A 91 9.32 -0.28 12.33
N CYS A 92 9.20 1.04 12.51
CA CYS A 92 9.53 1.68 13.77
C CYS A 92 8.63 1.22 14.91
N TYR A 93 7.31 1.16 14.71
CA TYR A 93 6.38 0.72 15.75
C TYR A 93 6.53 -0.76 16.08
N ARG A 94 6.80 -1.62 15.10
CA ARG A 94 7.10 -3.05 15.33
C ARG A 94 8.34 -3.22 16.19
N LYS A 95 9.46 -2.57 15.85
CA LYS A 95 10.66 -2.58 16.70
C LYS A 95 10.40 -2.01 18.09
N ALA A 96 9.60 -0.95 18.20
CA ALA A 96 9.23 -0.39 19.50
C ALA A 96 8.43 -1.40 20.36
N LEU A 97 7.54 -2.19 19.74
CA LEU A 97 6.74 -3.23 20.39
C LEU A 97 7.54 -4.51 20.68
N GLU A 98 8.55 -4.85 19.88
CA GLU A 98 9.49 -5.93 20.21
C GLU A 98 10.23 -5.62 21.52
N LEU A 99 10.56 -4.34 21.75
CA LEU A 99 11.28 -3.86 22.93
C LEU A 99 10.35 -3.55 24.12
N ASP A 100 9.13 -3.08 23.87
CA ASP A 100 8.10 -2.81 24.89
C ASP A 100 6.72 -3.30 24.41
N PRO A 101 6.43 -4.60 24.55
CA PRO A 101 5.20 -5.21 24.01
C PRO A 101 3.92 -4.70 24.68
N THR A 102 4.03 -4.21 25.91
CA THR A 102 2.90 -3.76 26.73
C THR A 102 2.45 -2.34 26.43
N ASN A 103 3.15 -1.64 25.53
CA ASN A 103 2.90 -0.25 25.25
C ASN A 103 1.68 -0.04 24.34
N GLN A 104 0.53 0.25 24.94
CA GLN A 104 -0.70 0.47 24.19
C GLN A 104 -0.59 1.60 23.16
N SER A 105 0.25 2.63 23.42
CA SER A 105 0.42 3.72 22.46
C SER A 105 1.09 3.25 21.17
N TYR A 106 2.02 2.29 21.23
CA TYR A 106 2.66 1.76 20.04
C TYR A 106 1.72 0.84 19.27
N GLN A 107 0.93 0.03 19.97
CA GLN A 107 -0.10 -0.81 19.33
C GLN A 107 -1.12 0.03 18.57
N ASN A 108 -1.68 1.05 19.23
CA ASN A 108 -2.68 1.92 18.59
C ASN A 108 -2.10 2.67 17.39
N ASN A 109 -0.87 3.18 17.50
CA ASN A 109 -0.24 3.90 16.39
C ASN A 109 0.16 2.97 15.23
N LEU A 110 0.54 1.71 15.52
CA LEU A 110 0.78 0.69 14.52
C LEU A 110 -0.50 0.42 13.73
N GLU A 111 -1.62 0.17 14.42
CA GLU A 111 -2.92 -0.09 13.79
C GLU A 111 -3.36 1.08 12.88
N ILE A 112 -3.21 2.32 13.36
CA ILE A 112 -3.50 3.53 12.56
C ILE A 112 -2.62 3.59 11.31
N ALA A 113 -1.33 3.27 11.43
CA ALA A 113 -0.42 3.27 10.29
C ALA A 113 -0.76 2.15 9.29
N GLU A 114 -1.16 0.96 9.75
CA GLU A 114 -1.58 -0.16 8.89
C GLU A 114 -2.87 0.17 8.15
N GLN A 115 -3.83 0.78 8.83
CA GLN A 115 -5.08 1.22 8.20
C GLN A 115 -4.82 2.25 7.11
N LYS A 116 -4.00 3.28 7.39
CA LYS A 116 -3.67 4.31 6.40
C LYS A 116 -2.97 3.74 5.18
N LEU A 117 -2.00 2.85 5.37
CA LEU A 117 -1.31 2.18 4.27
C LEU A 117 -2.28 1.35 3.42
N LYS A 118 -3.22 0.64 4.05
CA LYS A 118 -4.27 -0.12 3.34
C LYS A 118 -5.21 0.79 2.56
N GLU A 119 -5.61 1.94 3.13
CA GLU A 119 -6.45 2.92 2.46
C GLU A 119 -5.74 3.55 1.24
N GLU A 120 -4.44 3.84 1.35
CA GLU A 120 -3.62 4.32 0.24
C GLU A 120 -3.49 3.27 -0.86
N ALA A 121 -3.23 2.01 -0.49
CA ALA A 121 -3.19 0.89 -1.43
C ALA A 121 -4.56 0.65 -2.11
N ALA A 122 -5.67 0.79 -1.38
CA ALA A 122 -7.02 0.67 -1.95
C ALA A 122 -7.35 1.81 -2.91
N LYS A 123 -6.95 3.06 -2.58
CA LYS A 123 -7.08 4.20 -3.49
C LYS A 123 -6.22 4.03 -4.74
N ALA A 124 -5.02 3.47 -4.60
CA ALA A 124 -4.15 3.13 -5.72
C ALA A 124 -4.72 1.99 -6.57
N GLY A 125 -5.35 0.98 -5.95
CA GLY A 125 -5.95 -0.18 -6.61
C GLY A 125 -7.32 0.05 -7.27
N PHE A 126 -8.02 1.14 -6.92
CA PHE A 126 -9.26 1.56 -7.59
C PHE A 126 -9.00 2.48 -8.80
N GLY A 127 -7.74 2.82 -9.06
CA GLY A 127 -7.29 3.48 -10.29
C GLY A 127 -7.18 2.47 -11.42
N LEU A 128 -8.10 2.58 -12.39
CA LEU A 128 -8.02 1.91 -13.70
C LEU A 128 -6.60 1.91 -14.28
N GLY A 129 -5.99 0.73 -14.38
CA GLY A 129 -4.91 0.46 -15.32
C GLY A 129 -3.59 -0.06 -14.73
N SER A 130 -3.18 -1.20 -15.29
CA SER A 130 -1.82 -1.74 -15.34
C SER A 130 -1.33 -2.56 -14.15
N GLY A 131 -1.52 -3.88 -14.27
CA GLY A 131 -0.42 -4.82 -14.13
C GLY A 131 0.04 -5.14 -12.72
N GLY A 132 -0.74 -5.92 -11.99
CA GLY A 132 -0.29 -6.58 -10.77
C GLY A 132 -1.36 -7.53 -10.28
N GLY A 133 -1.22 -8.81 -10.59
CA GLY A 133 -2.18 -9.86 -10.25
C GLY A 133 -2.28 -10.08 -8.74
N MET A 134 -3.15 -9.31 -8.08
CA MET A 134 -3.77 -9.73 -6.83
C MET A 134 -5.22 -10.11 -7.14
N PRO A 135 -5.72 -11.22 -6.59
CA PRO A 135 -7.08 -11.67 -6.85
C PRO A 135 -8.02 -10.57 -6.34
N MET A 136 -8.86 -10.05 -7.24
CA MET A 136 -10.06 -9.31 -6.86
C MET A 136 -10.74 -10.07 -5.73
N ASP A 137 -10.86 -9.45 -4.56
CA ASP A 137 -11.51 -10.06 -3.41
C ASP A 137 -13.01 -10.21 -3.69
N PHE A 138 -13.36 -11.35 -4.29
CA PHE A 138 -14.72 -11.70 -4.69
C PHE A 138 -15.68 -11.67 -3.50
N SER A 139 -15.19 -11.84 -2.26
CA SER A 139 -16.02 -11.76 -1.05
C SER A 139 -16.56 -10.34 -0.79
N GLN A 140 -15.87 -9.28 -1.23
CA GLN A 140 -16.39 -7.91 -1.13
C GLN A 140 -17.34 -7.56 -2.27
N ILE A 141 -17.11 -8.16 -3.44
CA ILE A 141 -17.98 -8.00 -4.61
C ILE A 141 -19.32 -8.71 -4.38
N LEU A 142 -19.31 -9.92 -3.82
CA LEU A 142 -20.53 -10.68 -3.49
C LEU A 142 -21.35 -10.09 -2.34
N ASN A 143 -20.69 -9.46 -1.37
CA ASN A 143 -21.39 -8.81 -0.23
C ASN A 143 -21.93 -7.42 -0.58
N ASN A 144 -21.72 -6.93 -1.81
CA ASN A 144 -22.30 -5.67 -2.23
C ASN A 144 -23.72 -5.89 -2.78
N PRO A 145 -24.77 -5.37 -2.11
CA PRO A 145 -26.16 -5.55 -2.55
C PRO A 145 -26.40 -5.00 -3.96
N HIS A 146 -25.61 -4.03 -4.41
CA HIS A 146 -25.71 -3.45 -5.75
C HIS A 146 -25.12 -4.36 -6.84
N VAL A 147 -24.09 -5.14 -6.51
CA VAL A 147 -23.54 -6.15 -7.42
C VAL A 147 -24.49 -7.34 -7.54
N MET A 148 -25.12 -7.75 -6.44
CA MET A 148 -26.14 -8.78 -6.49
C MET A 148 -27.33 -8.34 -7.35
N ASP A 149 -27.76 -7.08 -7.23
CA ASP A 149 -28.84 -6.49 -8.03
C ASP A 149 -28.47 -6.44 -9.53
N MET A 150 -27.25 -5.99 -9.84
CA MET A 150 -26.70 -5.99 -11.19
C MET A 150 -26.60 -7.41 -11.78
N ALA A 151 -26.17 -8.40 -10.99
CA ALA A 151 -26.10 -9.79 -11.40
C ALA A 151 -27.49 -10.39 -11.64
N THR A 152 -28.48 -10.10 -10.78
CA THR A 152 -29.87 -10.50 -10.99
C THR A 152 -30.51 -9.82 -12.19
N GLN A 153 -30.20 -8.55 -12.44
CA GLN A 153 -30.69 -7.81 -13.59
C GLN A 153 -30.09 -8.36 -14.90
N MET A 154 -28.81 -8.74 -14.86
CA MET A 154 -28.11 -9.35 -15.99
C MET A 154 -28.61 -10.77 -16.27
N MET A 155 -28.87 -11.59 -15.23
CA MET A 155 -29.51 -12.91 -15.37
C MET A 155 -30.99 -12.84 -15.76
N GLY A 156 -31.66 -11.74 -15.44
CA GLY A 156 -33.02 -11.45 -15.88
C GLY A 156 -33.11 -10.95 -17.33
N ASN A 157 -31.98 -10.69 -17.99
CA ASN A 157 -31.96 -10.19 -19.35
C ASN A 157 -32.16 -11.36 -20.36
N PRO A 158 -33.20 -11.33 -21.21
CA PRO A 158 -33.50 -12.39 -22.18
C PRO A 158 -32.33 -12.69 -23.14
N GLN A 159 -31.55 -11.67 -23.51
CA GLN A 159 -30.37 -11.83 -24.36
C GLN A 159 -29.22 -12.55 -23.66
N MET A 160 -29.05 -12.35 -22.34
CA MET A 160 -28.04 -13.04 -21.54
C MET A 160 -28.43 -14.51 -21.34
N GLN A 161 -29.73 -14.79 -21.14
CA GLN A 161 -30.26 -16.16 -21.10
C GLN A 161 -30.05 -16.89 -22.43
N GLN A 162 -30.24 -16.23 -23.57
CA GLN A 162 -29.94 -16.80 -24.89
C GLN A 162 -28.45 -17.07 -25.07
N MET A 163 -27.59 -16.16 -24.60
CA MET A 163 -26.14 -16.36 -24.65
C MET A 163 -25.69 -17.55 -23.78
N MET A 164 -26.24 -17.66 -22.57
CA MET A 164 -25.97 -18.79 -21.66
C MET A 164 -26.55 -20.11 -22.16
N SER A 165 -27.70 -20.07 -22.83
CA SER A 165 -28.30 -21.22 -23.52
C SER A 165 -27.47 -21.67 -24.72
N ASN A 166 -26.92 -20.74 -25.51
CA ASN A 166 -26.00 -21.04 -26.61
C ASN A 166 -24.66 -21.58 -26.11
N MET A 167 -24.19 -21.12 -24.93
CA MET A 167 -22.97 -21.60 -24.29
C MET A 167 -23.16 -22.97 -23.64
N MET A 168 -24.29 -23.21 -22.97
CA MET A 168 -24.63 -24.53 -22.41
C MET A 168 -24.98 -25.54 -23.50
N SER A 169 -25.62 -25.15 -24.61
CA SER A 169 -25.84 -26.07 -25.73
C SER A 169 -24.56 -26.40 -26.49
N GLY A 170 -23.55 -25.51 -26.46
CA GLY A 170 -22.20 -25.80 -26.94
C GLY A 170 -21.37 -26.72 -26.03
N PHE A 171 -21.80 -26.93 -24.78
CA PHE A 171 -21.06 -27.73 -23.78
C PHE A 171 -21.88 -28.91 -23.20
N GLY A 172 -23.19 -28.97 -23.44
CA GLY A 172 -24.12 -29.87 -22.77
C GLY A 172 -25.40 -30.09 -23.58
N GLY A 173 -25.30 -30.87 -24.65
CA GLY A 173 -26.43 -31.56 -25.26
C GLY A 173 -26.50 -33.03 -24.78
N PRO A 174 -27.68 -33.58 -24.46
CA PRO A 174 -27.83 -34.96 -23.99
C PRO A 174 -27.72 -35.93 -25.18
N GLY A 175 -26.56 -36.54 -25.42
CA GLY A 175 -26.45 -37.51 -26.53
C GLY A 175 -25.09 -38.04 -26.96
N ALA A 176 -24.04 -38.06 -26.12
CA ALA A 176 -22.80 -38.77 -26.46
C ALA A 176 -22.58 -39.96 -25.52
N GLY A 177 -23.41 -40.99 -25.72
CA GLY A 177 -23.15 -42.32 -25.21
C GLY A 177 -21.98 -42.98 -25.95
N ALA A 178 -21.13 -43.63 -25.17
CA ALA A 178 -20.39 -44.86 -25.43
C ALA A 178 -20.17 -45.33 -26.89
N GLY A 179 -18.90 -45.58 -27.22
CA GLY A 179 -18.49 -46.70 -28.07
C GLY A 179 -17.64 -46.36 -29.29
N GLY A 180 -16.33 -46.62 -29.21
CA GLY A 180 -15.43 -46.62 -30.37
C GLY A 180 -13.97 -46.85 -29.97
N ASN A 181 -13.32 -47.84 -30.58
CA ASN A 181 -12.05 -48.47 -30.20
C ASN A 181 -10.81 -47.55 -30.12
N PRO A 182 -9.80 -47.91 -29.30
CA PRO A 182 -8.51 -47.24 -29.23
C PRO A 182 -7.49 -47.91 -30.17
N GLU A 183 -7.54 -47.66 -31.48
CA GLU A 183 -6.52 -48.20 -32.38
C GLU A 183 -6.48 -47.43 -33.70
N GLU A 184 -5.78 -46.29 -33.70
CA GLU A 184 -5.08 -45.77 -34.88
C GLU A 184 -4.19 -44.60 -34.41
N ALA A 185 -3.02 -44.95 -33.88
CA ALA A 185 -1.92 -44.05 -33.68
C ALA A 185 -0.80 -44.46 -34.64
N VAL A 186 -0.46 -43.57 -35.57
CA VAL A 186 0.89 -43.24 -36.08
C VAL A 186 0.73 -42.49 -37.41
N GLU A 187 0.96 -41.17 -37.40
CA GLU A 187 2.11 -40.57 -38.12
C GLU A 187 2.29 -39.11 -37.69
N GLY A 188 3.55 -38.72 -37.49
CA GLY A 188 3.95 -37.51 -36.78
C GLY A 188 3.73 -36.20 -37.55
N GLY A 189 3.31 -35.18 -36.81
CA GLY A 189 3.17 -33.79 -37.25
C GLY A 189 1.87 -33.19 -36.75
N ALA A 190 1.84 -32.70 -35.50
CA ALA A 190 0.61 -32.28 -34.82
C ALA A 190 -0.19 -31.20 -35.60
N PRO A 191 -1.41 -31.52 -36.08
CA PRO A 191 -2.35 -30.55 -36.60
C PRO A 191 -3.52 -30.36 -35.62
N GLY A 192 -3.92 -29.11 -35.40
CA GLY A 192 -5.21 -28.75 -34.81
C GLY A 192 -5.18 -28.56 -33.30
N VAL A 193 -5.01 -27.31 -32.88
CA VAL A 193 -5.60 -26.81 -31.62
C VAL A 193 -7.00 -26.28 -31.99
N PRO A 194 -8.10 -27.00 -31.72
CA PRO A 194 -9.44 -26.47 -31.99
C PRO A 194 -9.87 -25.59 -30.82
N GLY A 195 -9.95 -24.27 -31.03
CA GLY A 195 -11.05 -23.47 -30.49
C GLY A 195 -10.85 -22.56 -29.26
N GLY A 196 -9.63 -22.23 -28.81
CA GLY A 196 -9.46 -21.46 -27.56
C GLY A 196 -9.32 -19.92 -27.65
N ILE A 197 -8.85 -19.37 -28.77
CA ILE A 197 -8.41 -17.95 -28.83
C ILE A 197 -9.02 -17.18 -30.03
N GLY A 198 -9.40 -17.88 -31.11
CA GLY A 198 -10.04 -17.26 -32.28
C GLY A 198 -11.43 -16.69 -32.01
N ASN A 199 -12.18 -17.29 -31.06
CA ASN A 199 -13.52 -16.82 -30.71
C ASN A 199 -13.51 -15.50 -29.94
N ILE A 200 -12.45 -15.17 -29.19
CA ILE A 200 -12.42 -13.96 -28.36
C ILE A 200 -12.41 -12.70 -29.24
N LEU A 201 -11.64 -12.72 -30.34
CA LEU A 201 -11.60 -11.60 -31.27
C LEU A 201 -12.94 -11.43 -32.00
N GLN A 202 -13.58 -12.54 -32.39
CA GLN A 202 -14.85 -12.52 -33.09
C GLN A 202 -16.02 -12.12 -32.18
N ILE A 203 -16.01 -12.59 -30.92
CA ILE A 203 -16.93 -12.15 -29.86
C ILE A 203 -16.71 -10.66 -29.58
N GLY A 204 -15.45 -10.20 -29.51
CA GLY A 204 -15.11 -8.79 -29.38
C GLY A 204 -15.65 -7.92 -30.51
N GLN A 205 -15.56 -8.40 -31.76
CA GLN A 205 -16.13 -7.72 -32.93
C GLN A 205 -17.67 -7.71 -32.94
N GLN A 206 -18.32 -8.82 -32.57
CA GLN A 206 -19.78 -8.87 -32.45
C GLN A 206 -20.30 -7.96 -31.34
N MET A 207 -19.64 -7.97 -30.18
CA MET A 207 -20.00 -7.12 -29.04
C MET A 207 -19.81 -5.63 -29.38
N ALA A 208 -18.73 -5.27 -30.08
CA ALA A 208 -18.51 -3.91 -30.55
C ALA A 208 -19.60 -3.44 -31.53
N SER A 209 -20.03 -4.32 -32.44
CA SER A 209 -21.11 -4.03 -33.40
C SER A 209 -22.45 -3.85 -32.70
N GLN A 210 -22.77 -4.71 -31.75
CA GLN A 210 -24.02 -4.64 -30.97
C GLN A 210 -24.05 -3.41 -30.04
N MET A 211 -22.91 -3.00 -29.47
CA MET A 211 -22.81 -1.76 -28.70
C MET A 211 -23.05 -0.50 -29.54
N GLN A 212 -22.64 -0.50 -30.81
CA GLN A 212 -22.91 0.61 -31.73
C GLN A 212 -24.40 0.75 -32.06
N GLU A 213 -25.11 -0.38 -32.20
CA GLU A 213 -26.53 -0.39 -32.53
C GLU A 213 -27.43 -0.11 -31.33
N SER A 214 -27.09 -0.65 -30.16
CA SER A 214 -27.93 -0.55 -28.96
C SER A 214 -27.70 0.74 -28.17
N ASN A 215 -26.50 1.34 -28.23
CA ASN A 215 -26.22 2.54 -27.44
C ASN A 215 -25.14 3.44 -28.09
N PRO A 216 -25.50 4.24 -29.11
CA PRO A 216 -24.55 5.08 -29.84
C PRO A 216 -23.92 6.19 -28.99
N GLU A 217 -24.60 6.64 -27.92
CA GLU A 217 -24.09 7.66 -27.00
C GLU A 217 -22.94 7.13 -26.12
N LEU A 218 -23.06 5.88 -25.64
CA LEU A 218 -22.01 5.21 -24.88
C LEU A 218 -20.74 5.01 -25.73
N VAL A 219 -20.91 4.67 -27.01
CA VAL A 219 -19.79 4.55 -27.96
C VAL A 219 -19.13 5.91 -28.22
N ALA A 220 -19.91 6.98 -28.33
CA ALA A 220 -19.39 8.34 -28.47
C ALA A 220 -18.57 8.75 -27.23
N GLN A 221 -19.07 8.45 -26.02
CA GLN A 221 -18.36 8.72 -24.77
C GLN A 221 -17.05 7.93 -24.65
N LEU A 222 -17.06 6.63 -24.95
CA LEU A 222 -15.87 5.78 -24.98
C LEU A 222 -14.83 6.27 -26.00
N ARG A 223 -15.28 6.70 -27.19
CA ARG A 223 -14.41 7.28 -28.22
C ARG A 223 -13.80 8.60 -27.76
N GLN A 224 -14.55 9.42 -27.04
CA GLN A 224 -14.07 10.68 -26.49
C GLN A 224 -13.05 10.46 -25.35
N GLN A 225 -13.20 9.36 -24.60
CA GLN A 225 -12.30 8.97 -23.52
C GLN A 225 -10.99 8.34 -24.04
N MET A 226 -11.07 7.53 -25.10
CA MET A 226 -9.93 6.89 -25.77
C MET A 226 -9.20 7.81 -26.77
N GLY A 227 -9.88 8.84 -27.26
CA GLY A 227 -9.38 9.78 -28.27
C GLY A 227 -8.75 11.05 -27.70
N ARG A 228 -8.61 11.19 -26.37
CA ARG A 228 -7.80 12.28 -25.80
C ARG A 228 -6.33 11.91 -25.92
N PRO A 229 -5.53 12.61 -26.75
CA PRO A 229 -4.08 12.49 -26.63
C PRO A 229 -3.67 12.92 -25.20
N PRO A 230 -2.54 12.41 -24.68
CA PRO A 230 -2.07 12.77 -23.35
C PRO A 230 -2.02 14.30 -23.26
N ASN A 231 -2.68 14.80 -22.22
CA ASN A 231 -2.80 16.21 -21.89
C ASN A 231 -1.40 16.85 -21.89
N ASN A 232 -1.07 17.63 -22.92
CA ASN A 232 0.05 18.58 -22.90
C ASN A 232 -0.50 19.86 -22.25
N PRO A 233 -0.10 20.22 -21.01
CA PRO A 233 -0.51 21.48 -20.41
C PRO A 233 0.47 22.56 -20.88
N ASP A 234 0.40 22.94 -22.14
CA ASP A 234 0.74 24.32 -22.55
C ASP A 234 0.39 24.51 -24.02
N GLY A 235 -0.47 25.48 -24.26
CA GLY A 235 -1.03 25.76 -25.57
C GLY A 235 -2.04 26.90 -25.53
N SER A 236 -1.73 27.98 -24.82
CA SER A 236 -2.28 29.29 -25.12
C SER A 236 -1.67 29.77 -26.44
N ASN A 237 -2.33 29.49 -27.56
CA ASN A 237 -2.02 30.15 -28.82
C ASN A 237 -2.69 31.54 -28.84
N ASP A 238 -1.83 32.55 -28.85
CA ASP A 238 -1.80 33.66 -29.81
C ASP A 238 -3.11 34.38 -30.15
N ALA A 239 -3.15 35.66 -29.76
CA ALA A 239 -2.86 36.78 -30.66
C ALA A 239 -3.67 38.01 -30.24
N ASP A 240 -2.99 39.05 -29.76
CA ASP A 240 -3.33 40.36 -30.30
C ASP A 240 -2.10 41.27 -30.44
N SER A 241 -2.15 41.96 -31.54
CA SER A 241 -1.17 42.79 -32.21
C SER A 241 -0.69 43.98 -31.40
N ASN A 242 0.63 44.24 -31.39
CA ASN A 242 1.12 45.62 -31.48
C ASN A 242 2.53 45.69 -32.08
N THR A 243 2.56 46.03 -33.36
CA THR A 243 3.69 46.62 -34.06
C THR A 243 3.93 48.05 -33.55
N GLY A 244 5.13 48.35 -33.04
CA GLY A 244 5.47 49.70 -32.58
C GLY A 244 6.96 49.90 -32.29
N SER A 245 7.73 49.96 -33.36
CA SER A 245 8.98 50.70 -33.58
C SER A 245 9.47 51.75 -32.55
N GLN A 246 10.81 51.93 -32.59
CA GLN A 246 11.61 53.16 -32.33
C GLN A 246 12.01 53.45 -30.87
N GLN A 247 13.30 53.33 -30.55
CA GLN A 247 14.38 54.33 -30.63
C GLN A 247 14.52 55.17 -29.35
N GLN A 248 15.77 55.21 -28.88
CA GLN A 248 16.43 56.08 -27.89
C GLN A 248 16.43 55.60 -26.44
#